data_AF-A0A948C480-F1
#
_entry.id   AF-A0A948C480-F1
#
_cell.length_a   1.000
_cell.length_b   1.000
_cell.length_c   1.000
_cell.angle_alpha   90.00
_cell.angle_beta   90.00
_cell.angle_gamma   90.00
#
_symmetry.space_group_name_H-M   'P 1'
#
loop_
_entity.id
_entity.type
_entity.pdbx_description
1 polymer ?
#
loop_
_entity_poly.entity_id
_entity_poly.type
_entity_poly.pdbx_seq_one_letter_code
_entity_poly.pdbx_strand_id
1 'polypeptide(L)' 'MLPPLNFEEILEVSQIYSVVGKLNKDLPLIIKRPFRQIHHTASKISIVGG' A
#
# COMPACT_ATOMS: atom_id res chain seq x y z
N MET A 1 7.22 15.25 -0.82
CA MET A 1 7.17 14.02 0.01
C MET A 1 5.71 13.59 0.10
N LEU A 2 5.42 12.29 0.04
CA LEU A 2 4.04 11.79 0.24
C LEU A 2 3.65 11.90 1.73
N PRO A 3 2.37 12.16 2.03
CA PRO A 3 1.90 12.17 3.41
C PRO A 3 2.03 10.77 4.03
N PRO A 4 2.30 10.69 5.36
CA PRO A 4 2.27 9.42 6.09
C PRO A 4 0.88 8.77 5.99
N LEU A 5 0.81 7.45 6.23
CA LEU A 5 -0.47 6.75 6.32
C LEU A 5 -1.28 7.30 7.50
N ASN A 6 -2.57 7.52 7.31
CA ASN A 6 -3.48 7.78 8.42
C ASN A 6 -3.78 6.48 9.18
N PHE A 7 -4.23 6.57 10.43
CA PHE A 7 -4.47 5.39 11.28
C PHE A 7 -5.43 4.37 10.63
N GLU A 8 -6.46 4.84 9.96
CA GLU A 8 -7.44 4.01 9.24
C GLU A 8 -6.79 3.25 8.07
N GLU A 9 -5.97 3.93 7.27
CA GLU A 9 -5.21 3.29 6.17
C GLU A 9 -4.20 2.26 6.71
N ILE A 10 -3.58 2.53 7.86
CA ILE A 10 -2.67 1.57 8.52
C ILE A 10 -3.42 0.28 8.86
N LEU A 11 -4.61 0.38 9.42
CA LEU A 11 -5.40 -0.79 9.83
C LEU A 11 -5.84 -1.61 8.62
N GLU A 12 -6.36 -0.96 7.58
CA GLU A 12 -6.83 -1.64 6.36
C GLU A 12 -5.69 -2.34 5.62
N VAL A 13 -4.54 -1.66 5.44
CA VAL A 13 -3.37 -2.26 4.79
C VAL A 13 -2.81 -3.42 5.62
N SER A 14 -2.79 -3.27 6.95
CA SER A 14 -2.33 -4.34 7.84
C SER A 14 -3.27 -5.55 7.81
N GLN A 15 -4.59 -5.34 7.72
CA GLN A 15 -5.57 -6.40 7.57
C GLN A 15 -5.35 -7.19 6.26
N ILE A 16 -5.15 -6.50 5.14
CA ILE A 16 -4.85 -7.15 3.86
C ILE A 16 -3.60 -8.02 4.00
N TYR A 17 -2.50 -7.47 4.56
CA TYR A 17 -1.25 -8.20 4.76
C TYR A 17 -1.39 -9.37 5.74
N SER A 18 -2.31 -9.27 6.70
CA SER A 18 -2.63 -10.34 7.63
C SER A 18 -3.21 -11.55 6.90
N VAL A 19 -4.18 -11.31 6.01
CA VAL A 19 -4.82 -12.35 5.21
C VAL A 19 -3.82 -13.08 4.31
N VAL A 20 -2.84 -12.35 3.75
CA VAL A 20 -1.80 -12.96 2.89
C VAL A 20 -0.64 -13.56 3.70
N GLY A 21 -0.68 -13.51 5.03
CA GLY A 21 0.40 -14.00 5.90
C GLY A 21 1.72 -13.24 5.76
N LYS A 22 1.67 -11.99 5.28
CA LYS A 22 2.84 -11.11 5.03
C LYS A 22 3.09 -10.09 6.14
N LEU A 23 2.36 -10.16 7.25
CA LEU A 23 2.65 -9.32 8.41
C LEU A 23 3.94 -9.77 9.11
N ASN A 24 4.68 -8.77 9.58
CA ASN A 24 5.83 -9.04 10.43
C ASN A 24 5.33 -9.52 11.80
N LYS A 25 5.93 -10.59 12.34
CA LYS A 25 5.49 -11.22 13.59
C LYS A 25 5.73 -10.35 14.81
N ASP A 26 6.79 -9.54 14.77
CA ASP A 26 7.15 -8.63 15.88
C ASP A 26 6.43 -7.28 15.79
N LEU A 27 5.99 -6.89 14.59
CA LEU A 27 5.24 -5.66 14.34
C LEU A 27 4.18 -5.88 13.25
N PRO A 28 2.96 -6.31 13.61
CA PRO A 28 1.89 -6.62 12.65
C PRO A 28 1.20 -5.35 12.13
N LEU A 29 1.95 -4.27 11.90
CA LEU A 29 1.44 -2.97 11.45
C LEU A 29 2.25 -2.44 10.28
N ILE A 30 1.55 -2.13 9.18
CA ILE A 30 2.11 -1.49 8.00
C ILE A 30 2.08 0.03 8.20
N ILE A 31 3.20 0.58 8.70
CA ILE A 31 3.36 2.02 8.99
C ILE A 31 4.01 2.81 7.84
N LYS A 32 4.44 2.12 6.77
CA LYS A 32 5.03 2.74 5.58
C LYS A 32 4.22 2.32 4.36
N ARG A 33 3.97 3.25 3.44
CA ARG A 33 3.24 2.95 2.19
C ARG A 33 3.99 1.84 1.42
N PRO A 34 3.35 0.68 1.17
CA PRO A 34 4.01 -0.48 0.57
C PRO A 34 4.39 -0.28 -0.90
N PHE A 35 3.72 0.63 -1.60
CA PHE A 35 4.07 1.04 -2.96
C PHE A 35 4.83 2.37 -2.92
N ARG A 36 6.08 2.35 -3.39
CA ARG A 36 6.88 3.56 -3.63
C ARG A 36 7.24 3.79 -5.11
N GLN A 37 6.60 3.10 -6.05
CA GLN A 37 6.85 3.33 -7.46
C GLN A 37 5.55 3.60 -8.21
N ILE A 38 5.14 4.86 -8.23
CA ILE A 38 4.74 5.42 -9.51
C ILE A 38 6.02 5.52 -10.34
N HIS A 39 6.35 4.46 -11.07
CA HIS A 39 7.00 4.73 -12.35
C HIS A 39 6.02 5.62 -13.09
N HIS A 40 6.47 6.82 -13.44
CA HIS A 40 5.72 7.75 -14.27
C HIS A 40 5.70 7.19 -15.71
N THR A 41 5.07 6.02 -15.85
CA THR A 41 4.88 5.21 -17.06
C THR A 41 3.49 4.58 -17.04
N ALA A 42 2.55 5.11 -16.26
CA ALA A 42 1.13 4.97 -16.57
C ALA A 42 0.84 5.84 -17.79
N SER A 43 1.06 5.28 -18.98
CA SER A 43 0.69 5.92 -20.24
C SER A 43 -0.84 6.06 -20.31
N LYS A 44 -1.36 7.04 -21.06
CA LYS A 44 -2.81 7.33 -21.24
C LYS A 44 -3.67 6.08 -21.46
N ILE A 45 -3.09 5.02 -22.03
CA ILE A 45 -3.69 3.72 -22.31
C ILE A 45 -4.21 3.01 -21.03
N SER A 46 -3.54 3.15 -19.89
CA SER A 46 -3.93 2.48 -18.63
C SER A 46 -5.21 3.04 -17.98
N ILE A 47 -5.70 4.20 -18.43
CA ILE A 47 -6.94 4.84 -17.90
C ILE A 47 -8.16 4.52 -18.77
N VAL A 48 -7.96 4.12 -20.04
CA VAL A 48 -9.06 3.88 -21.01
C VAL A 48 -9.42 2.39 -21.12
N GLY A 49 -8.51 1.49 -20.77
CA GLY A 49 -8.74 0.04 -20.79
C GLY A 49 -8.75 -0.56 -19.39
N GLY A 50 -9.85 -0.34 -18.66
CA GLY A 50 -10.25 -1.13 -17.50
C GLY A 50 -11.57 -1.84 -17.82
#